data_AF-A0A1I2XNZ5-F1
#
_entry.id   AF-A0A1I2XNZ5-F1
#
_cell.length_a   1.000
_cell.length_b   1.000
_cell.length_c   1.000
_cell.angle_alpha   90.00
_cell.angle_beta   90.00
_cell.angle_gamma   90.00
#
_symmetry.space_group_name_H-M   'P 1'
#
loop_
_entity.id
_entity.type
_entity.pdbx_description
1 polymer ?
#
loop_
_entity_poly.entity_id
_entity_poly.type
_entity_poly.pdbx_seq_one_letter_code
_entity_poly.pdbx_strand_id
1 'polypeptide(L)'
;MATPFFERPILNSPYNIPTRHHALDSDGQPLDQEPAQGRRRSSLITPVPKSKKQRGRGRQTVLGLGDGTDLSTAEQAYNPTPIINEIRGHVASWRSLPNPADWGVTPTTQRLLQHWRRDQGWHGPRPFFCQVEAVETAIWLTEVAGRQRQYAHILRHIEGANEGANPGLPRLALKMATGAGKTTVMAMLIAWQTINAVRSPNAKHFTRGFLLVTPGITIRDRLRVLMPGDPDAYYSKRELVPTDMLHDLGQAKIVLTNYHAFKRRETLEISKVGRSLLQGRHAPIDTIESEGAMLQRVCRELLPIKNLVVINDEAHRRCVASATPWPTTFGHP
;
A
#
# COMPACT_ATOMS: atom_id res chain seq x y z
N MET A 1 26.12 -31.94 3.71
CA MET A 1 26.36 -31.47 2.34
C MET A 1 25.51 -30.21 2.19
N ALA A 2 26.12 -29.09 1.79
CA ALA A 2 25.41 -27.83 1.58
C ALA A 2 24.24 -28.08 0.63
N THR A 3 23.00 -27.78 1.04
CA THR A 3 21.85 -27.95 0.15
C THR A 3 21.76 -26.72 -0.76
N PRO A 4 22.02 -26.83 -2.07
CA PRO A 4 22.05 -25.66 -2.94
C PRO A 4 20.65 -25.04 -3.07
N PHE A 5 20.63 -23.72 -3.28
CA PHE A 5 19.40 -22.94 -3.46
C PHE A 5 18.45 -23.57 -4.50
N PHE A 6 19.02 -24.14 -5.56
CA PHE A 6 18.27 -24.73 -6.67
C PHE A 6 17.59 -26.06 -6.33
N GLU A 7 18.11 -26.83 -5.37
CA GLU A 7 17.49 -28.08 -4.93
C GLU A 7 16.32 -27.84 -3.98
N ARG A 8 16.43 -26.84 -3.10
CA ARG A 8 15.38 -26.48 -2.15
C ARG A 8 15.11 -24.97 -2.13
N PRO A 9 14.44 -24.44 -3.17
CA PRO A 9 14.17 -23.01 -3.26
C PRO A 9 13.19 -22.53 -2.17
N ILE A 10 12.26 -23.40 -1.74
CA ILE A 10 11.25 -23.08 -0.73
C ILE A 10 11.66 -23.65 0.63
N LEU A 11 11.96 -22.76 1.58
CA LEU A 11 12.40 -23.13 2.93
C LEU A 11 11.31 -23.05 4.01
N ASN A 12 10.26 -22.27 3.78
CA ASN A 12 9.26 -21.93 4.80
C ASN A 12 7.84 -22.20 4.28
N SER A 13 6.94 -22.52 5.21
CA SER A 13 5.50 -22.54 4.94
C SER A 13 4.98 -21.11 4.71
N PRO A 14 4.04 -20.90 3.75
CA PRO A 14 3.43 -19.59 3.53
C PRO A 14 2.48 -19.14 4.65
N TYR A 15 2.09 -20.06 5.56
CA TYR A 15 1.13 -19.80 6.64
C TYR A 15 1.79 -19.46 7.97
N ASN A 16 3.09 -19.76 8.13
CA ASN A 16 3.81 -19.59 9.37
C ASN A 16 4.85 -18.45 9.26
N ILE A 17 5.32 -17.98 10.42
CA ILE A 17 6.41 -17.00 10.48
C ILE A 17 7.66 -17.62 9.82
N PRO A 18 8.35 -16.88 8.92
CA PRO A 18 9.59 -17.38 8.32
C PRO A 18 10.67 -17.62 9.37
N THR A 19 11.18 -18.85 9.44
CA THR A 19 12.22 -19.28 10.40
C THR A 19 13.58 -19.47 9.75
N ARG A 20 13.67 -19.53 8.42
CA ARG A 20 14.92 -19.74 7.68
C ARG A 20 15.00 -18.85 6.45
N HIS A 21 16.20 -18.52 6.01
CA HIS A 21 16.43 -17.87 4.72
C HIS A 21 17.74 -18.30 4.09
N HIS A 22 17.79 -18.27 2.76
CA HIS A 22 19.02 -18.51 2.01
C HIS A 22 20.01 -17.37 2.25
N ALA A 23 21.28 -17.71 2.45
CA ALA A 23 22.36 -16.74 2.52
C ALA A 23 22.55 -16.10 1.15
N LEU A 24 22.71 -14.78 1.11
CA LEU A 24 22.91 -14.02 -0.11
C LEU A 24 24.20 -13.22 -0.02
N ASP A 25 24.85 -13.00 -1.15
CA ASP A 25 25.98 -12.08 -1.26
C ASP A 25 25.53 -10.60 -1.21
N SER A 26 26.49 -9.69 -1.27
CA SER A 26 26.25 -8.23 -1.29
C SER A 26 25.41 -7.76 -2.49
N ASP A 27 25.45 -8.51 -3.59
CA ASP A 27 24.70 -8.24 -4.82
C ASP A 27 23.30 -8.89 -4.80
N GLY A 28 22.96 -9.63 -3.74
CA GLY A 28 21.68 -10.32 -3.55
C GLY A 28 21.57 -11.68 -4.24
N GLN A 29 22.67 -12.28 -4.68
CA GLN A 29 22.71 -13.62 -5.28
C GLN A 29 22.79 -14.71 -4.20
N PRO A 30 22.09 -15.86 -4.38
CA PRO A 30 22.20 -17.01 -3.48
C PRO A 30 23.63 -17.53 -3.37
N LEU A 31 24.10 -17.70 -2.14
CA LEU A 31 25.31 -18.43 -1.83
C LEU A 31 24.95 -19.90 -1.63
N ASP A 32 25.79 -20.83 -2.10
CA ASP A 32 25.66 -22.28 -1.85
C ASP A 32 26.10 -22.63 -0.42
N GLN A 33 25.45 -22.00 0.56
CA GLN A 33 25.67 -22.20 1.99
C GLN A 33 24.40 -22.74 2.64
N GLU A 34 24.55 -23.35 3.82
CA GLU A 34 23.40 -23.79 4.61
C GLU A 34 22.47 -22.61 4.95
N PRO A 35 21.13 -22.81 4.91
CA PRO A 35 20.18 -21.75 5.23
C PRO A 35 20.41 -21.14 6.62
N ALA A 36 20.49 -19.82 6.66
CA ALA A 36 20.61 -19.07 7.90
C ALA A 36 19.30 -19.15 8.71
N GLN A 37 19.45 -19.19 10.03
CA GLN A 37 18.30 -19.18 10.96
C GLN A 37 17.72 -17.78 11.11
N GLY A 38 16.40 -17.73 11.30
CA GLY A 38 15.63 -16.51 11.45
C GLY A 38 15.09 -15.93 10.14
N ARG A 39 14.29 -14.88 10.29
CA ARG A 39 13.72 -14.12 9.17
C ARG A 39 14.77 -13.18 8.59
N ARG A 40 14.89 -13.17 7.25
CA ARG A 40 15.75 -12.22 6.54
C ARG A 40 15.36 -10.77 6.86
N ARG A 41 16.35 -9.97 7.27
CA ARG A 41 16.17 -8.53 7.48
C ARG A 41 15.85 -7.82 6.16
N SER A 42 15.05 -6.76 6.24
CA SER A 42 14.81 -5.90 5.09
C SER A 42 16.08 -5.12 4.78
N SER A 43 16.59 -5.26 3.56
CA SER A 43 17.70 -4.46 3.03
C SER A 43 17.33 -3.94 1.64
N LEU A 44 17.85 -2.76 1.29
CA LEU A 44 17.64 -2.12 0.00
C LEU A 44 18.87 -2.45 -0.84
N ILE A 45 18.77 -3.53 -1.61
CA ILE A 45 19.81 -3.90 -2.56
C ILE A 45 19.41 -3.23 -3.87
N THR A 46 20.15 -2.21 -4.29
CA THR A 46 20.02 -1.64 -5.63
C THR A 46 20.66 -2.64 -6.59
N PRO A 47 19.90 -3.35 -7.43
CA PRO A 47 20.49 -4.22 -8.42
C PRO A 47 21.06 -3.30 -9.50
N VAL A 48 22.33 -2.90 -9.35
CA VAL A 48 23.05 -2.28 -10.46
C VAL A 48 23.40 -3.44 -11.40
N PRO A 49 22.81 -3.51 -12.60
CA PRO A 49 23.21 -4.55 -13.54
C PRO A 49 24.67 -4.30 -13.91
N LYS A 50 25.57 -5.22 -13.56
CA LYS A 50 26.95 -5.17 -14.03
C LYS A 50 26.92 -5.20 -15.56
N SER A 51 27.42 -4.16 -16.20
CA SER A 51 27.48 -4.07 -17.66
C SER A 51 28.30 -5.24 -18.20
N LYS A 52 27.68 -6.09 -19.04
CA LYS A 52 28.29 -7.31 -19.60
C LYS A 52 29.45 -7.07 -20.58
N LYS A 53 30.03 -5.86 -20.63
CA LYS A 53 31.15 -5.52 -21.52
C LYS A 53 32.17 -4.66 -20.78
N GLN A 54 33.14 -5.29 -20.13
CA GLN A 54 34.46 -4.68 -19.96
C GLN A 54 35.38 -5.24 -21.04
N ARG A 55 35.50 -4.50 -22.14
CA ARG A 55 36.66 -4.59 -23.03
C ARG A 55 37.44 -3.29 -22.90
N GLY A 56 38.63 -3.40 -22.28
CA GLY A 56 39.82 -2.64 -22.63
C GLY A 56 39.87 -1.13 -22.32
N ARG A 57 40.77 -0.79 -21.38
CA ARG A 57 41.56 0.45 -21.26
C ARG A 57 40.82 1.78 -21.13
N GLY A 58 40.84 2.27 -19.89
CA GLY A 58 40.67 3.68 -19.54
C GLY A 58 40.46 3.79 -18.04
N ARG A 59 41.54 3.95 -17.28
CA ARG A 59 41.51 4.15 -15.82
C ARG A 59 41.00 5.57 -15.56
N GLN A 60 39.72 5.80 -15.81
CA GLN A 60 39.00 6.95 -15.31
C GLN A 60 38.75 6.67 -13.82
N THR A 61 39.21 7.60 -13.00
CA THR A 61 39.07 7.59 -11.54
C THR A 61 37.66 7.17 -11.15
N VAL A 62 37.56 5.95 -10.64
CA VAL A 62 36.44 5.49 -9.84
C VAL A 62 36.36 6.48 -8.68
N LEU A 63 35.42 7.42 -8.75
CA LEU A 63 34.94 8.14 -7.59
C LEU A 63 34.56 7.05 -6.58
N GLY A 64 35.35 6.98 -5.50
CA GLY A 64 35.23 5.96 -4.48
C GLY A 64 33.83 5.96 -3.90
N LEU A 65 33.03 4.97 -4.30
CA LEU A 65 31.92 4.44 -3.52
C LEU A 65 32.48 3.36 -2.60
N GLY A 66 33.56 3.73 -1.90
CA GLY A 66 34.27 2.92 -0.93
C GLY A 66 33.71 3.22 0.45
N ASP A 67 33.28 2.15 1.08
CA ASP A 67 32.82 2.06 2.46
C ASP A 67 33.72 2.88 3.40
N GLY A 68 33.13 3.87 4.04
CA GLY A 68 33.78 4.79 4.95
C GLY A 68 32.73 5.79 5.39
N THR A 69 32.43 5.78 6.67
CA THR A 69 31.70 6.85 7.34
C THR A 69 32.09 8.22 6.79
N ASP A 70 31.09 9.04 6.50
CA ASP A 70 31.12 10.41 5.98
C ASP A 70 31.08 10.64 4.46
N LEU A 71 30.11 11.47 4.08
CA LEU A 71 29.94 12.19 2.81
C LEU A 71 29.15 11.47 1.70
N SER A 72 27.86 11.18 1.98
CA SER A 72 26.83 11.27 0.93
C SER A 72 25.89 12.42 1.28
N THR A 73 25.63 13.30 0.32
CA THR A 73 24.83 14.53 0.47
C THR A 73 23.45 14.24 1.05
N ALA A 74 22.96 15.16 1.89
CA ALA A 74 21.73 15.06 2.69
C ALA A 74 20.43 14.85 1.89
N GLU A 75 20.48 14.92 0.55
CA GLU A 75 19.29 14.83 -0.32
C GLU A 75 19.10 13.45 -0.99
N GLN A 76 19.99 12.46 -0.81
CA GLN A 76 20.00 11.27 -1.70
C GLN A 76 20.00 9.86 -1.11
N ALA A 77 19.66 9.65 0.17
CA ALA A 77 19.31 8.30 0.63
C ALA A 77 18.28 8.28 1.75
N TYR A 78 17.00 8.45 1.41
CA TYR A 78 15.94 7.91 2.26
C TYR A 78 16.10 6.39 2.29
N ASN A 79 16.79 5.87 3.31
CA ASN A 79 16.92 4.45 3.55
C ASN A 79 15.84 4.02 4.57
N PRO A 80 14.67 3.53 4.14
CA PRO A 80 13.61 3.12 5.07
C PRO A 80 13.92 1.82 5.81
N THR A 81 15.02 1.13 5.46
CA THR A 81 15.28 -0.23 5.96
C THR A 81 15.46 -0.33 7.48
N PRO A 82 16.07 0.64 8.20
CA PRO A 82 16.19 0.55 9.65
C PRO A 82 14.82 0.53 10.33
N ILE A 83 13.94 1.46 9.94
CA ILE A 83 12.60 1.60 10.53
C ILE A 83 11.68 0.46 10.14
N ILE A 84 11.80 -0.08 8.93
CA ILE A 84 11.04 -1.28 8.54
C ILE A 84 11.40 -2.45 9.46
N ASN A 85 12.68 -2.66 9.76
CA ASN A 85 13.11 -3.75 10.65
C ASN A 85 12.67 -3.53 12.09
N GLU A 86 12.69 -2.27 12.57
CA GLU A 86 12.17 -1.89 13.88
C GLU A 86 10.66 -2.15 14.02
N ILE A 87 9.85 -1.67 13.05
CA ILE A 87 8.40 -1.92 13.02
C ILE A 87 8.12 -3.42 13.02
N ARG A 88 8.86 -4.22 12.25
CA ARG A 88 8.72 -5.68 12.26
C ARG A 88 9.00 -6.28 13.64
N GLY A 89 9.99 -5.77 14.36
CA GLY A 89 10.31 -6.18 15.73
C GLY A 89 9.18 -5.85 16.72
N HIS A 90 8.63 -4.64 16.63
CA HIS A 90 7.50 -4.24 17.48
C HIS A 90 6.22 -5.01 17.17
N VAL A 91 5.88 -5.19 15.89
CA VAL A 91 4.71 -5.99 15.48
C VAL A 91 4.88 -7.45 15.91
N ALA A 92 6.09 -8.02 15.82
CA ALA A 92 6.36 -9.37 16.31
C ALA A 92 6.15 -9.48 17.83
N SER A 93 6.67 -8.51 18.60
CA SER A 93 6.50 -8.45 20.05
C SER A 93 5.03 -8.29 20.45
N TRP A 94 4.30 -7.40 19.76
CA TRP A 94 2.87 -7.20 19.94
C TRP A 94 2.05 -8.46 19.60
N ARG A 95 2.43 -9.19 18.54
CA ARG A 95 1.79 -10.46 18.18
C ARG A 95 2.02 -11.55 19.21
N SER A 96 3.15 -11.56 19.92
CA SER A 96 3.46 -12.55 20.96
C SER A 96 2.70 -12.35 22.27
N LEU A 97 1.93 -11.26 22.42
CA LEU A 97 1.11 -11.03 23.61
C LEU A 97 0.00 -12.09 23.73
N PRO A 98 -0.05 -12.87 24.82
CA PRO A 98 -0.95 -14.01 24.95
C PRO A 98 -2.42 -13.60 25.14
N ASN A 99 -2.65 -12.47 25.82
CA ASN A 99 -3.98 -11.99 26.14
C ASN A 99 -4.48 -10.99 25.09
N PRO A 100 -5.63 -11.26 24.44
CA PRO A 100 -6.22 -10.34 23.46
C PRO A 100 -6.55 -8.94 23.98
N ALA A 101 -6.83 -8.79 25.29
CA ALA A 101 -7.13 -7.49 25.88
C ALA A 101 -5.91 -6.55 25.90
N ASP A 102 -4.69 -7.12 25.96
CA ASP A 102 -3.45 -6.36 26.04
C ASP A 102 -2.97 -5.87 24.67
N TRP A 103 -3.66 -6.24 23.59
CA TRP A 103 -3.32 -5.79 22.24
C TRP A 103 -3.55 -4.29 22.04
N GLY A 104 -4.36 -3.63 22.89
CA GLY A 104 -4.59 -2.19 22.84
C GLY A 104 -5.37 -1.72 21.60
N VAL A 105 -6.14 -2.63 20.99
CA VAL A 105 -7.00 -2.38 19.81
C VAL A 105 -8.47 -2.27 20.20
N THR A 106 -9.32 -1.82 19.28
CA THR A 106 -10.78 -1.83 19.48
C THR A 106 -11.33 -3.26 19.62
N PRO A 107 -12.47 -3.46 20.30
CA PRO A 107 -13.09 -4.79 20.44
C PRO A 107 -13.40 -5.47 19.09
N THR A 108 -13.81 -4.67 18.10
CA THR A 108 -14.04 -5.14 16.73
C THR A 108 -12.76 -5.64 16.07
N THR A 109 -11.67 -4.86 16.14
CA THR A 109 -10.37 -5.27 15.63
C THR A 109 -9.84 -6.50 16.38
N GLN A 110 -10.02 -6.58 17.70
CA GLN A 110 -9.62 -7.75 18.48
C GLN A 110 -10.30 -9.02 17.95
N ARG A 111 -11.61 -8.98 17.69
CA ARG A 111 -12.35 -10.12 17.13
C ARG A 111 -11.90 -10.48 15.71
N LEU A 112 -11.62 -9.49 14.85
CA LEU A 112 -11.05 -9.73 13.52
C LEU A 112 -9.66 -10.37 13.59
N LEU A 113 -8.80 -9.90 14.49
CA LEU A 113 -7.47 -10.46 14.70
C LEU A 113 -7.54 -11.90 15.22
N GLN A 114 -8.43 -12.21 16.16
CA GLN A 114 -8.67 -13.57 16.63
C GLN A 114 -9.10 -14.48 15.47
N HIS A 115 -9.99 -13.98 14.60
CA HIS A 115 -10.46 -14.70 13.42
C HIS A 115 -9.33 -14.97 12.41
N TRP A 116 -8.42 -14.02 12.19
CA TRP A 116 -7.31 -14.20 11.25
C TRP A 116 -6.13 -15.01 11.81
N ARG A 117 -5.92 -14.96 13.14
CA ARG A 117 -4.86 -15.69 13.85
C ARG A 117 -5.23 -17.14 14.15
N ARG A 118 -6.45 -17.58 13.88
CA ARG A 118 -6.87 -18.97 14.11
C ARG A 118 -6.14 -19.93 13.18
N ASP A 119 -5.58 -20.99 13.75
CA ASP A 119 -4.86 -22.03 12.99
C ASP A 119 -5.80 -23.08 12.39
N GLN A 120 -6.96 -23.32 13.01
CA GLN A 120 -7.93 -24.35 12.66
C GLN A 120 -9.33 -23.75 12.42
N GLY A 121 -10.22 -24.53 11.79
CA GLY A 121 -11.62 -24.14 11.56
C GLY A 121 -11.87 -23.24 10.35
N TRP A 122 -10.97 -23.29 9.37
CA TRP A 122 -11.19 -22.70 8.04
C TRP A 122 -11.90 -23.72 7.14
N HIS A 123 -13.06 -23.37 6.57
CA HIS A 123 -13.67 -24.19 5.51
C HIS A 123 -13.20 -23.73 4.12
N GLY A 124 -12.78 -22.47 4.00
CA GLY A 124 -12.15 -21.86 2.83
C GLY A 124 -10.63 -21.72 2.93
N PRO A 125 -10.01 -21.00 1.97
CA PRO A 125 -8.57 -20.79 1.94
C PRO A 125 -8.09 -19.90 3.10
N ARG A 126 -7.24 -20.45 3.97
CA ARG A 126 -6.57 -19.71 5.05
C ARG A 126 -5.71 -18.57 4.48
N PRO A 127 -5.73 -17.36 5.06
CA PRO A 127 -4.86 -16.27 4.63
C PRO A 127 -3.38 -16.60 4.91
N PHE A 128 -2.50 -16.14 4.02
CA PHE A 128 -1.06 -16.32 4.19
C PHE A 128 -0.52 -15.43 5.31
N PHE A 129 0.57 -15.84 5.95
CA PHE A 129 1.22 -15.07 7.01
C PHE A 129 1.57 -13.64 6.55
N CYS A 130 2.08 -13.50 5.32
CA CYS A 130 2.43 -12.19 4.78
C CYS A 130 1.22 -11.26 4.56
N GLN A 131 0.03 -11.82 4.33
CA GLN A 131 -1.21 -11.06 4.20
C GLN A 131 -1.65 -10.56 5.58
N VAL A 132 -1.69 -11.46 6.56
CA VAL A 132 -2.04 -11.14 7.95
C VAL A 132 -1.06 -10.11 8.52
N GLU A 133 0.25 -10.31 8.34
CA GLU A 133 1.27 -9.37 8.82
C GLU A 133 1.14 -7.98 8.20
N ALA A 134 0.80 -7.88 6.91
CA ALA A 134 0.61 -6.60 6.24
C ALA A 134 -0.56 -5.81 6.86
N VAL A 135 -1.67 -6.50 7.13
CA VAL A 135 -2.86 -5.91 7.76
C VAL A 135 -2.58 -5.55 9.22
N GLU A 136 -1.93 -6.45 9.96
CA GLU A 136 -1.51 -6.22 11.34
C GLU A 136 -0.57 -5.02 11.49
N THR A 137 0.32 -4.81 10.52
CA THR A 137 1.20 -3.63 10.52
C THR A 137 0.39 -2.35 10.37
N ALA A 138 -0.61 -2.33 9.48
CA ALA A 138 -1.49 -1.17 9.31
C ALA A 138 -2.36 -0.90 10.56
N ILE A 139 -2.88 -1.96 11.18
CA ILE A 139 -3.62 -1.90 12.45
C ILE A 139 -2.74 -1.34 13.56
N TRP A 140 -1.54 -1.90 13.72
CA TRP A 140 -0.60 -1.50 14.76
C TRP A 140 -0.22 -0.03 14.62
N LEU A 141 0.08 0.45 13.41
CA LEU A 141 0.37 1.87 13.16
C LEU A 141 -0.81 2.80 13.48
N THR A 142 -2.04 2.34 13.26
CA THR A 142 -3.25 3.18 13.38
C THR A 142 -3.82 3.19 14.80
N GLU A 143 -3.92 2.02 15.44
CA GLU A 143 -4.59 1.85 16.73
C GLU A 143 -3.63 1.84 17.93
N VAL A 144 -2.41 1.32 17.75
CA VAL A 144 -1.47 1.07 18.86
C VAL A 144 -0.36 2.11 18.93
N ALA A 145 0.34 2.35 17.81
CA ALA A 145 1.51 3.21 17.75
C ALA A 145 1.20 4.65 18.19
N GLY A 146 0.03 5.18 17.82
CA GLY A 146 -0.40 6.55 18.16
C GLY A 146 -0.71 6.77 19.64
N ARG A 147 -0.96 5.70 20.41
CA ARG A 147 -1.32 5.80 21.83
C ARG A 147 -0.12 5.80 22.77
N GLN A 148 1.01 5.28 22.32
CA GLN A 148 2.17 5.06 23.17
C GLN A 148 3.32 5.98 22.77
N ARG A 149 3.80 6.79 23.72
CA ARG A 149 4.89 7.76 23.49
C ARG A 149 6.18 7.11 22.97
N GLN A 150 6.42 5.85 23.31
CA GLN A 150 7.60 5.11 22.85
C GLN A 150 7.69 4.99 21.31
N TYR A 151 6.55 4.93 20.62
CA TYR A 151 6.49 4.78 19.16
C TYR A 151 6.34 6.12 18.42
N ALA A 152 6.32 7.25 19.14
CA ALA A 152 6.12 8.57 18.53
C ALA A 152 7.24 8.94 17.55
N HIS A 153 8.45 8.41 17.72
CA HIS A 153 9.55 8.64 16.78
C HIS A 153 9.33 7.94 15.42
N ILE A 154 8.68 6.77 15.41
CA ILE A 154 8.32 6.04 14.18
C ILE A 154 7.27 6.83 13.40
N LEU A 155 6.23 7.31 14.10
CA LEU A 155 5.16 8.12 13.48
C LEU A 155 5.71 9.42 12.92
N ARG A 156 6.53 10.16 13.69
CA ARG A 156 7.20 11.38 13.22
C ARG A 156 8.07 11.13 11.99
N HIS A 157 8.76 9.99 11.93
CA HIS A 157 9.54 9.66 10.74
C HIS A 157 8.65 9.39 9.53
N ILE A 158 7.53 8.68 9.69
CA ILE A 158 6.56 8.43 8.60
C ILE A 158 5.91 9.75 8.15
N GLU A 159 5.56 10.62 9.09
CA GLU A 159 5.00 11.95 8.82
C GLU A 159 5.99 12.82 8.06
N GLY A 160 7.24 12.94 8.52
CA GLY A 160 8.28 13.70 7.82
C GLY A 160 8.58 13.16 6.42
N ALA A 161 8.57 11.83 6.23
CA ALA A 161 8.70 11.22 4.92
C ALA A 161 7.49 11.51 4.00
N ASN A 162 6.29 11.60 4.57
CA ASN A 162 5.09 11.97 3.83
C ASN A 162 5.08 13.46 3.46
N GLU A 163 5.46 14.35 4.37
CA GLU A 163 5.57 15.79 4.10
C GLU A 163 6.60 16.08 3.00
N GLY A 164 7.77 15.44 3.05
CA GLY A 164 8.79 15.60 2.01
C GLY A 164 8.38 15.06 0.65
N ALA A 165 7.39 14.17 0.56
CA ALA A 165 6.95 13.56 -0.68
C ALA A 165 5.63 14.14 -1.23
N ASN A 166 4.60 14.25 -0.39
CA ASN A 166 3.25 14.71 -0.72
C ASN A 166 2.59 15.36 0.52
N PRO A 167 2.78 16.67 0.73
CA PRO A 167 2.15 17.41 1.82
C PRO A 167 0.63 17.23 1.84
N GLY A 168 0.05 17.05 3.04
CA GLY A 168 -1.40 16.99 3.26
C GLY A 168 -2.09 15.67 2.91
N LEU A 169 -1.37 14.69 2.33
CA LEU A 169 -1.92 13.38 2.00
C LEU A 169 -1.03 12.27 2.60
N PRO A 170 -1.34 11.79 3.82
CA PRO A 170 -0.56 10.72 4.45
C PRO A 170 -0.66 9.44 3.61
N ARG A 171 0.49 8.85 3.28
CA ARG A 171 0.56 7.61 2.50
C ARG A 171 1.25 6.53 3.32
N LEU A 172 0.70 5.32 3.22
CA LEU A 172 1.31 4.10 3.71
C LEU A 172 1.46 3.13 2.56
N ALA A 173 2.65 2.56 2.38
CA ALA A 173 2.94 1.59 1.36
C ALA A 173 3.25 0.23 1.98
N LEU A 174 2.46 -0.79 1.62
CA LEU A 174 2.70 -2.18 2.00
C LEU A 174 3.37 -2.90 0.81
N LYS A 175 4.67 -3.19 0.92
CA LYS A 175 5.41 -3.88 -0.14
C LYS A 175 5.18 -5.39 -0.04
N MET A 176 4.61 -5.97 -1.10
CA MET A 176 4.30 -7.40 -1.19
C MET A 176 4.85 -8.00 -2.49
N ALA A 177 5.17 -9.29 -2.47
CA ALA A 177 5.55 -10.02 -3.68
C ALA A 177 4.34 -10.22 -4.61
N THR A 178 4.57 -10.21 -5.92
CA THR A 178 3.54 -10.55 -6.90
C THR A 178 3.05 -11.98 -6.66
N GLY A 179 1.73 -12.19 -6.69
CA GLY A 179 1.13 -13.49 -6.38
C GLY A 179 0.92 -13.79 -4.89
N ALA A 180 1.43 -12.96 -3.98
CA ALA A 180 1.19 -13.12 -2.53
C ALA A 180 -0.25 -12.79 -2.08
N GLY A 181 -1.13 -12.34 -2.99
CA GLY A 181 -2.52 -12.01 -2.70
C GLY A 181 -2.73 -10.59 -2.17
N LYS A 182 -2.20 -9.57 -2.88
CA LYS A 182 -2.44 -8.14 -2.57
C LYS A 182 -3.93 -7.82 -2.42
N THR A 183 -4.75 -8.35 -3.32
CA THR A 183 -6.22 -8.18 -3.28
C THR A 183 -6.84 -8.71 -2.00
N THR A 184 -6.31 -9.80 -1.43
CA THR A 184 -6.78 -10.30 -0.13
C THR A 184 -6.46 -9.32 0.99
N VAL A 185 -5.27 -8.69 0.99
CA VAL A 185 -4.92 -7.63 1.95
C VAL A 185 -5.83 -6.42 1.77
N MET A 186 -6.12 -6.01 0.53
CA MET A 186 -7.08 -4.92 0.27
C MET A 186 -8.45 -5.23 0.87
N ALA A 187 -8.96 -6.45 0.66
CA ALA A 187 -10.23 -6.89 1.26
C ALA A 187 -10.17 -6.86 2.80
N MET A 188 -9.11 -7.38 3.42
CA MET A 188 -8.97 -7.36 4.87
C MET A 188 -8.91 -5.94 5.44
N LEU A 189 -8.22 -5.00 4.76
CA LEU A 189 -8.18 -3.59 5.15
C LEU A 189 -9.54 -2.91 5.01
N ILE A 190 -10.26 -3.15 3.91
CA ILE A 190 -11.62 -2.62 3.71
C ILE A 190 -12.56 -3.16 4.79
N ALA A 191 -12.47 -4.46 5.11
CA ALA A 191 -13.28 -5.06 6.16
C ALA A 191 -12.99 -4.46 7.53
N TRP A 192 -11.72 -4.39 7.92
CA TRP A 192 -11.30 -3.78 9.18
C TRP A 192 -11.79 -2.35 9.33
N GLN A 193 -11.60 -1.52 8.30
CA GLN A 193 -12.00 -0.12 8.30
C GLN A 193 -13.52 0.03 8.37
N THR A 194 -14.27 -0.70 7.53
CA THR A 194 -15.73 -0.61 7.45
C THR A 194 -16.39 -1.04 8.74
N ILE A 195 -16.07 -2.24 9.24
CA ILE A 195 -16.75 -2.81 10.40
C ILE A 195 -16.46 -1.96 11.64
N ASN A 196 -15.24 -1.42 11.78
CA ASN A 196 -14.93 -0.47 12.84
C ASN A 196 -15.68 0.85 12.69
N ALA A 197 -15.78 1.41 11.49
CA ALA A 197 -16.53 2.64 11.26
C ALA A 197 -18.03 2.49 11.58
N VAL A 198 -18.60 1.31 11.32
CA VAL A 198 -20.00 0.99 11.63
C VAL A 198 -20.22 0.79 13.12
N ARG A 199 -19.36 -0.02 13.78
CA ARG A 199 -19.51 -0.36 15.20
C ARG A 199 -18.99 0.72 16.16
N SER A 200 -18.16 1.64 15.68
CA SER A 200 -17.62 2.77 16.45
C SER A 200 -17.76 4.09 15.68
N PRO A 201 -18.98 4.65 15.56
CA PRO A 201 -19.22 5.85 14.75
C PRO A 201 -18.45 7.10 15.18
N ASN A 202 -18.07 7.18 16.46
CA ASN A 202 -17.31 8.31 17.02
C ASN A 202 -15.81 8.26 16.72
N ALA A 203 -15.30 7.13 16.21
CA ALA A 203 -13.89 6.97 15.93
C ALA A 203 -13.51 7.66 14.61
N LYS A 204 -12.64 8.67 14.70
CA LYS A 204 -12.22 9.49 13.54
C LYS A 204 -11.25 8.78 12.59
N HIS A 205 -10.63 7.69 13.03
CA HIS A 205 -9.58 6.98 12.28
C HIS A 205 -10.13 5.93 11.30
N PHE A 206 -11.44 5.64 11.35
CA PHE A 206 -12.05 4.64 10.49
C PHE A 206 -12.94 5.27 9.42
N THR A 207 -13.09 4.55 8.31
CA THR A 207 -14.01 4.95 7.23
C THR A 207 -14.80 3.78 6.67
N ARG A 208 -15.94 4.12 6.07
CA ARG A 208 -16.75 3.25 5.22
C ARG A 208 -16.61 3.56 3.73
N GLY A 209 -15.83 4.58 3.36
CA GLY A 209 -15.67 5.07 1.99
C GLY A 209 -14.30 4.73 1.42
N PHE A 210 -14.29 3.98 0.32
CA PHE A 210 -13.06 3.51 -0.33
C PHE A 210 -13.05 3.89 -1.81
N LEU A 211 -11.92 4.44 -2.26
CA LEU A 211 -11.65 4.67 -3.67
C LEU A 211 -10.55 3.71 -4.12
N LEU A 212 -10.89 2.79 -5.02
CA LEU A 212 -9.95 1.86 -5.62
C LEU A 212 -9.56 2.37 -7.01
N VAL A 213 -8.28 2.74 -7.16
CA VAL A 213 -7.76 3.23 -8.44
C VAL A 213 -6.90 2.15 -9.09
N THR A 214 -7.26 1.81 -10.34
CA THR A 214 -6.58 0.79 -11.12
C THR A 214 -5.93 1.37 -12.38
N PRO A 215 -4.90 0.71 -12.92
CA PRO A 215 -4.26 1.12 -14.18
C PRO A 215 -5.14 0.83 -15.42
N GLY A 216 -5.95 -0.22 -15.37
CA GLY A 216 -6.57 -0.80 -16.55
C GLY A 216 -7.96 -1.31 -16.24
N ILE A 217 -8.82 -1.33 -17.28
CA ILE A 217 -10.17 -1.89 -17.18
C ILE A 217 -10.13 -3.39 -16.85
N THR A 218 -9.14 -4.13 -17.34
CA THR A 218 -8.97 -5.56 -17.04
C THR A 218 -8.70 -5.81 -15.55
N ILE A 219 -7.84 -4.99 -14.93
CA ILE A 219 -7.57 -5.09 -13.49
C ILE A 219 -8.78 -4.62 -12.68
N ARG A 220 -9.46 -3.57 -13.15
CA ARG A 220 -10.73 -3.12 -12.58
C ARG A 220 -11.74 -4.26 -12.51
N ASP A 221 -11.94 -4.99 -13.60
CA ASP A 221 -12.94 -6.08 -13.62
C ASP A 221 -12.54 -7.26 -12.72
N ARG A 222 -11.24 -7.52 -12.55
CA ARG A 222 -10.73 -8.51 -11.59
C ARG A 222 -10.93 -8.10 -10.13
N LEU A 223 -10.89 -6.80 -9.82
CA LEU A 223 -11.04 -6.28 -8.46
C LEU A 223 -12.50 -6.12 -8.02
N ARG A 224 -13.49 -6.48 -8.86
CA ARG A 224 -14.92 -6.51 -8.49
C ARG A 224 -15.19 -7.42 -7.29
N VAL A 225 -14.37 -8.44 -7.09
CA VAL A 225 -14.39 -9.33 -5.91
C VAL A 225 -14.18 -8.60 -4.56
N LEU A 226 -13.77 -7.32 -4.58
CA LEU A 226 -13.70 -6.46 -3.39
C LEU A 226 -15.02 -5.79 -3.03
N MET A 227 -16.04 -5.87 -3.89
CA MET A 227 -17.37 -5.32 -3.64
C MET A 227 -18.15 -6.27 -2.73
N PRO A 228 -18.65 -5.84 -1.55
CA PRO A 228 -19.36 -6.72 -0.62
C PRO A 228 -20.65 -7.33 -1.18
N GLY A 229 -21.29 -6.66 -2.14
CA GLY A 229 -22.52 -7.14 -2.80
C GLY A 229 -22.29 -8.09 -3.99
N ASP A 230 -21.03 -8.38 -4.34
CA ASP A 230 -20.72 -9.30 -5.44
C ASP A 230 -20.87 -10.77 -4.99
N PRO A 231 -21.51 -11.67 -5.76
CA PRO A 231 -21.58 -13.10 -5.44
C PRO A 231 -20.20 -13.75 -5.24
N ASP A 232 -19.17 -13.23 -5.90
CA ASP A 232 -17.80 -13.71 -5.85
C ASP A 232 -16.91 -12.96 -4.84
N ALA A 233 -17.52 -12.19 -3.94
CA ALA A 233 -16.81 -11.37 -2.99
C ALA A 233 -15.86 -12.19 -2.10
N TYR A 234 -14.63 -11.68 -1.92
CA TYR A 234 -13.59 -12.38 -1.14
C TYR A 234 -13.95 -12.53 0.34
N TYR A 235 -14.82 -11.67 0.88
CA TYR A 235 -15.15 -11.66 2.30
C TYR A 235 -15.84 -12.96 2.75
N SER A 236 -16.83 -13.42 1.99
CA SER A 236 -17.56 -14.66 2.25
C SER A 236 -16.77 -15.87 1.76
N LYS A 237 -16.32 -15.88 0.50
CA LYS A 237 -15.65 -17.03 -0.13
C LYS A 237 -14.33 -17.44 0.53
N ARG A 238 -13.59 -16.48 1.09
CA ARG A 238 -12.33 -16.76 1.79
C ARG A 238 -12.45 -16.65 3.30
N GLU A 239 -13.69 -16.57 3.81
CA GLU A 239 -13.97 -16.39 5.23
C GLU A 239 -13.11 -15.29 5.88
N LEU A 240 -12.89 -14.16 5.20
CA LEU A 240 -12.04 -13.10 5.75
C LEU A 240 -12.72 -12.36 6.90
N VAL A 241 -14.05 -12.45 6.98
CA VAL A 241 -14.87 -11.74 7.95
C VAL A 241 -15.78 -12.76 8.65
N PRO A 242 -15.91 -12.72 9.99
CA PRO A 242 -16.89 -13.52 10.72
C PRO A 242 -18.31 -13.31 10.17
N THR A 243 -19.13 -14.36 10.15
CA THR A 243 -20.48 -14.33 9.56
C THR A 243 -21.38 -13.27 10.18
N ASP A 244 -21.23 -13.00 11.48
CA ASP A 244 -21.99 -11.97 12.20
C ASP A 244 -21.61 -10.53 11.81
N MET A 245 -20.43 -10.33 11.19
CA MET A 245 -19.93 -9.02 10.75
C MET A 245 -20.16 -8.75 9.27
N LEU A 246 -20.63 -9.74 8.50
CA LEU A 246 -20.86 -9.59 7.06
C LEU A 246 -21.93 -8.54 6.75
N HIS A 247 -22.95 -8.43 7.60
CA HIS A 247 -23.99 -7.41 7.45
C HIS A 247 -23.40 -5.98 7.59
N ASP A 248 -22.51 -5.77 8.56
CA ASP A 248 -21.85 -4.48 8.78
C ASP A 248 -20.98 -4.08 7.58
N LEU A 249 -20.33 -5.06 6.96
CA LEU A 249 -19.53 -4.85 5.75
C LEU A 249 -20.35 -4.35 4.56
N GLY A 250 -21.64 -4.72 4.48
CA GLY A 250 -22.55 -4.26 3.43
C GLY A 250 -22.74 -2.74 3.40
N GLN A 251 -22.36 -2.03 4.47
CA GLN A 251 -22.40 -0.56 4.54
C GLN A 251 -21.19 0.12 3.87
N ALA A 252 -20.20 -0.64 3.39
CA ALA A 252 -19.07 -0.08 2.67
C ALA A 252 -19.52 0.57 1.35
N LYS A 253 -18.99 1.77 1.07
CA LYS A 253 -19.12 2.46 -0.21
C LYS A 253 -17.78 2.37 -0.91
N ILE A 254 -17.72 1.61 -2.00
CA ILE A 254 -16.50 1.34 -2.74
C ILE A 254 -16.69 1.82 -4.17
N VAL A 255 -15.87 2.78 -4.59
CA VAL A 255 -15.80 3.22 -5.99
C VAL A 255 -14.56 2.62 -6.62
N LEU A 256 -14.76 1.80 -7.65
CA LEU A 256 -13.69 1.13 -8.38
C LEU A 256 -13.52 1.76 -9.77
N THR A 257 -12.42 2.47 -9.98
CA THR A 257 -12.21 3.30 -11.17
C THR A 257 -10.78 3.20 -11.72
N ASN A 258 -10.59 3.61 -12.97
CA ASN A 258 -9.29 3.71 -13.62
C ASN A 258 -8.74 5.15 -13.50
N TYR A 259 -7.41 5.34 -13.46
CA TYR A 259 -6.80 6.68 -13.53
C TYR A 259 -7.31 7.54 -14.69
N HIS A 260 -7.60 6.94 -15.85
CA HIS A 260 -8.14 7.66 -17.01
C HIS A 260 -9.52 8.27 -16.76
N ALA A 261 -10.28 7.78 -15.78
CA ALA A 261 -11.58 8.33 -15.46
C ALA A 261 -11.50 9.75 -14.88
N PHE A 262 -10.36 10.10 -14.26
CA PHE A 262 -10.06 11.44 -13.75
C PHE A 262 -9.56 12.42 -14.82
N LYS A 263 -9.47 12.00 -16.09
CA LYS A 263 -9.26 12.97 -17.17
C LYS A 263 -10.56 13.75 -17.37
N ARG A 264 -10.49 15.08 -17.24
CA ARG A 264 -11.62 15.97 -17.54
C ARG A 264 -12.02 15.78 -19.00
N ARG A 265 -13.32 15.61 -19.23
CA ARG A 265 -13.86 15.41 -20.58
C ARG A 265 -14.26 16.76 -21.17
N GLU A 266 -14.24 16.84 -22.49
CA GLU A 266 -14.93 17.95 -23.15
C GLU A 266 -16.44 17.69 -23.00
N THR A 267 -17.14 18.68 -22.43
CA THR A 267 -18.59 18.61 -22.20
C THR A 267 -19.38 18.85 -23.49
N LEU A 268 -18.72 19.43 -24.50
CA LEU A 268 -19.27 19.76 -25.81
C LEU A 268 -18.29 19.34 -26.91
N GLU A 269 -18.65 18.35 -27.72
CA GLU A 269 -17.90 18.01 -28.94
C GLU A 269 -18.25 19.01 -30.04
N ILE A 270 -17.50 20.10 -30.12
CA ILE A 270 -17.70 21.13 -31.14
C ILE A 270 -16.56 21.01 -32.17
N SER A 271 -16.91 20.95 -33.46
CA SER A 271 -15.93 21.01 -34.55
C SER A 271 -15.13 22.32 -34.48
N LYS A 272 -13.90 22.36 -35.00
CA LYS A 272 -13.07 23.58 -35.01
C LYS A 272 -13.82 24.81 -35.57
N VAL A 273 -14.67 24.60 -36.57
CA VAL A 273 -15.51 25.64 -37.21
C VAL A 273 -16.62 26.10 -36.26
N GLY A 274 -17.32 25.18 -35.60
CA GLY A 274 -18.35 25.53 -34.62
C GLY A 274 -17.78 26.23 -33.38
N ARG A 275 -16.55 25.87 -32.96
CA ARG A 275 -15.89 26.50 -31.80
C ARG A 275 -15.55 27.95 -32.12
N SER A 276 -15.03 28.23 -33.33
CA SER A 276 -14.75 29.59 -33.81
C SER A 276 -16.01 30.45 -33.94
N LEU A 277 -17.12 29.87 -34.44
CA LEU A 277 -18.41 30.55 -34.55
C LEU A 277 -19.02 30.91 -33.19
N LEU A 278 -18.94 30.01 -32.20
CA LEU A 278 -19.48 30.24 -30.87
C LEU A 278 -18.61 31.21 -30.04
N GLN A 279 -17.30 31.28 -30.30
CA GLN A 279 -16.37 32.14 -29.57
C GLN A 279 -16.59 33.63 -29.88
N GLY A 280 -17.08 33.98 -31.07
CA GLY A 280 -17.41 35.36 -31.46
C GLY A 280 -16.30 36.37 -31.14
N ARG A 281 -16.65 37.49 -30.47
CA ARG A 281 -15.72 38.50 -29.93
C ARG A 281 -15.48 38.33 -28.41
N HIS A 282 -15.79 37.18 -27.84
CA HIS A 282 -15.87 36.99 -26.39
C HIS A 282 -14.73 36.08 -25.90
N ALA A 283 -14.60 35.97 -24.57
CA ALA A 283 -13.58 35.12 -23.93
C ALA A 283 -13.69 33.65 -24.42
N PRO A 284 -12.58 32.89 -24.42
CA PRO A 284 -12.57 31.50 -24.87
C PRO A 284 -13.59 30.66 -24.10
N ILE A 285 -14.40 29.89 -24.84
CA ILE A 285 -15.39 28.99 -24.24
C ILE A 285 -14.64 27.85 -23.57
N ASP A 286 -14.72 27.78 -22.25
CA ASP A 286 -14.25 26.61 -21.52
C ASP A 286 -15.23 25.46 -21.77
N THR A 287 -14.79 24.52 -22.59
CA THR A 287 -15.56 23.31 -22.93
C THR A 287 -15.14 22.14 -22.05
N ILE A 288 -14.18 22.34 -21.15
CA ILE A 288 -13.64 21.31 -20.29
C ILE A 288 -14.54 21.20 -19.05
N GLU A 289 -14.88 19.97 -18.70
CA GLU A 289 -15.61 19.62 -17.48
C GLU A 289 -14.92 20.24 -16.24
N SER A 290 -15.70 20.86 -15.34
CA SER A 290 -15.17 21.40 -14.09
C SER A 290 -14.68 20.28 -13.15
N GLU A 291 -13.83 20.63 -12.19
CA GLU A 291 -13.35 19.66 -11.19
C GLU A 291 -14.50 19.00 -10.41
N GLY A 292 -15.47 19.81 -10.00
CA GLY A 292 -16.66 19.34 -9.29
C GLY A 292 -17.50 18.38 -10.13
N ALA A 293 -17.68 18.67 -11.42
CA ALA A 293 -18.42 17.80 -12.34
C ALA A 293 -17.70 16.46 -12.56
N MET A 294 -16.37 16.49 -12.73
CA MET A 294 -15.54 15.28 -12.80
C MET A 294 -15.66 14.45 -11.53
N LEU A 295 -15.58 15.07 -10.34
CA LEU A 295 -15.71 14.36 -9.07
C LEU A 295 -17.10 13.77 -8.87
N GLN A 296 -18.17 14.48 -9.28
CA GLN A 296 -19.52 13.93 -9.30
C GLN A 296 -19.66 12.75 -10.26
N ARG A 297 -19.01 12.81 -11.43
CA ARG A 297 -19.03 11.72 -12.40
C ARG A 297 -18.29 10.47 -11.91
N VAL A 298 -17.13 10.64 -11.29
CA VAL A 298 -16.25 9.51 -10.92
C VAL A 298 -16.53 9.00 -9.51
N CYS A 299 -16.78 9.89 -8.55
CA CYS A 299 -16.79 9.60 -7.12
C CYS A 299 -18.12 9.97 -6.44
N ARG A 300 -19.25 10.00 -7.17
CA ARG A 300 -20.57 10.46 -6.66
C ARG A 300 -20.91 9.95 -5.26
N GLU A 301 -20.73 8.66 -5.04
CA GLU A 301 -21.09 7.97 -3.80
C GLU A 301 -20.17 8.31 -2.62
N LEU A 302 -18.97 8.81 -2.89
CA LEU A 302 -17.96 9.14 -1.89
C LEU A 302 -17.98 10.61 -1.47
N LEU A 303 -18.60 11.50 -2.26
CA LEU A 303 -18.71 12.92 -1.95
C LEU A 303 -19.29 13.26 -0.56
N PRO A 304 -20.32 12.55 -0.03
CA PRO A 304 -20.85 12.87 1.30
C PRO A 304 -19.95 12.37 2.44
N ILE A 305 -18.90 11.58 2.15
CA ILE A 305 -18.06 10.94 3.17
C ILE A 305 -16.83 11.82 3.44
N LYS A 306 -16.65 12.22 4.70
CA LYS A 306 -15.55 13.12 5.12
C LYS A 306 -14.16 12.49 5.05
N ASN A 307 -14.04 11.22 5.44
CA ASN A 307 -12.78 10.49 5.49
C ASN A 307 -12.79 9.41 4.41
N LEU A 308 -11.82 9.40 3.51
CA LEU A 308 -11.73 8.41 2.44
C LEU A 308 -10.40 7.67 2.51
N VAL A 309 -10.44 6.36 2.27
CA VAL A 309 -9.23 5.56 2.06
C VAL A 309 -9.09 5.30 0.56
N VAL A 310 -7.99 5.77 -0.01
CA VAL A 310 -7.65 5.53 -1.41
C VAL A 310 -6.66 4.38 -1.49
N ILE A 311 -7.01 3.31 -2.21
CA ILE A 311 -6.12 2.17 -2.43
C ILE A 311 -5.70 2.15 -3.89
N ASN A 312 -4.38 2.14 -4.10
CA ASN A 312 -3.75 2.04 -5.41
C ASN A 312 -3.02 0.68 -5.52
N ASP A 313 -3.50 -0.20 -6.40
CA ASP A 313 -2.97 -1.56 -6.59
C ASP A 313 -1.57 -1.59 -7.26
N GLU A 314 -1.13 -0.47 -7.87
CA GLU A 314 0.12 -0.36 -8.63
C GLU A 314 0.99 0.84 -8.21
N ALA A 315 1.21 1.01 -6.91
CA ALA A 315 2.12 2.04 -6.37
C ALA A 315 3.61 1.89 -6.79
N HIS A 316 3.96 0.92 -7.65
CA HIS A 316 5.30 0.84 -8.25
C HIS A 316 5.57 2.02 -9.20
N ARG A 317 4.52 2.68 -9.70
CA ARG A 317 4.63 4.05 -10.19
C ARG A 317 4.59 5.00 -8.99
N ARG A 318 5.71 5.04 -8.26
CA ARG A 318 6.09 6.27 -7.56
C ARG A 318 6.02 7.34 -8.66
N CYS A 319 5.17 8.34 -8.54
CA CYS A 319 5.41 9.59 -9.24
C CYS A 319 6.75 10.08 -8.73
N VAL A 320 7.84 9.63 -9.35
CA VAL A 320 9.06 10.40 -9.43
C VAL A 320 8.56 11.65 -10.13
N ALA A 321 8.46 12.75 -9.38
CA ALA A 321 8.39 14.06 -9.98
C ALA A 321 9.67 14.19 -10.81
N SER A 322 9.61 13.75 -12.07
CA SER A 322 10.55 14.21 -13.08
C SER A 322 10.37 15.70 -13.09
N ALA A 323 11.44 16.40 -12.69
CA ALA A 323 11.53 17.84 -12.64
C ALA A 323 10.90 18.45 -13.89
N THR A 324 9.70 18.99 -13.73
CA THR A 324 9.14 20.02 -14.60
C THR A 324 8.13 20.76 -13.74
N PRO A 325 8.48 21.95 -13.21
CA PRO A 325 7.57 22.71 -12.39
C PRO A 325 6.43 23.18 -13.30
N TRP A 326 5.23 22.65 -13.07
CA TRP A 326 4.02 23.31 -13.57
C TRP A 326 3.85 24.60 -12.76
N PRO A 327 3.61 25.75 -13.42
CA PRO A 327 3.64 27.04 -12.76
C PRO A 327 2.45 27.19 -11.82
N THR A 328 2.73 27.16 -10.52
CA THR A 328 1.83 27.65 -9.49
C THR A 328 1.94 29.17 -9.44
N THR A 329 0.99 29.87 -10.06
CA THR A 329 0.61 31.22 -9.66
C THR A 329 -0.88 31.24 -9.36
N PHE A 330 -1.29 32.26 -8.60
CA PHE A 330 -2.64 32.59 -8.10
C PHE A 330 -2.96 31.93 -6.75
N GLY A 331 -3.04 32.65 -5.64
CA GLY A 331 -3.48 34.03 -5.44
C GLY A 331 -4.85 33.98 -4.78
N HIS A 332 -4.87 34.10 -3.45
CA HIS A 332 -6.07 34.23 -2.64
C HIS A 332 -6.80 35.55 -2.94
N PRO A 333 -8.15 35.58 -2.89
CA PRO A 333 -8.84 36.68 -2.22
C PRO A 333 -8.79 36.51 -0.69
#